data_AF-A0A6G7XCR7-F1
#
_entry.id   AF-A0A6G7XCR7-F1
#
_cell.length_a   1.000
_cell.length_b   1.000
_cell.length_c   1.000
_cell.angle_alpha   90.00
_cell.angle_beta   90.00
_cell.angle_gamma   90.00
#
_symmetry.space_group_name_H-M   'P 1'
#
loop_
_entity.id
_entity.type
_entity.pdbx_description
1 polymer ?
#
loop_
_entity_poly.entity_id
_entity_poly.type
_entity_poly.pdbx_seq_one_letter_code
_entity_poly.pdbx_strand_id
1 'polypeptide(L)'
;MFIAPTTREAMKDVPPTVRVVTTVDLFDRRQNPETGAEEFAEAADLALTEALKNGYRSVSFDSVSQFIKMIDNETVCEYVWMFSAWDKDEEGS
;
A
#
# COMPACT_ATOMS: atom_id res chain seq x y z
N MET A 1 6.54 -2.13 6.17
CA MET A 1 5.66 -2.52 7.32
C MET A 1 4.21 -2.42 6.86
N PHE A 2 3.39 -3.46 7.09
CA PHE A 2 1.99 -3.51 6.67
C PHE A 2 1.06 -2.96 7.77
N ILE A 3 0.04 -2.17 7.39
CA ILE A 3 -1.00 -1.70 8.31
C ILE A 3 -2.36 -2.06 7.71
N ALA A 4 -3.04 -3.01 8.34
CA ALA A 4 -4.40 -3.41 7.97
C ALA A 4 -5.38 -2.23 8.13
N PRO A 5 -6.47 -2.20 7.34
CA PRO A 5 -7.50 -1.18 7.45
C PRO A 5 -8.03 -1.13 8.88
N THR A 6 -8.29 0.07 9.40
CA THR A 6 -8.93 0.18 10.71
C THR A 6 -10.39 -0.24 10.58
N THR A 7 -10.92 -0.95 11.58
CA THR A 7 -12.31 -1.45 11.62
C THR A 7 -13.38 -0.37 11.38
N ARG A 8 -12.99 0.92 11.46
CA ARG A 8 -13.83 2.09 11.21
C ARG A 8 -13.99 2.44 9.72
N GLU A 9 -13.05 2.02 8.86
CA GLU A 9 -13.08 2.25 7.40
C GLU A 9 -13.94 1.20 6.66
N ALA A 10 -14.25 0.06 7.30
CA ALA A 10 -15.12 -0.99 6.74
C ALA A 10 -16.63 -0.74 6.95
N MET A 11 -17.04 0.50 7.24
CA MET A 11 -18.45 0.86 7.45
C MET A 11 -19.11 1.32 6.14
N LYS A 12 -20.05 0.49 5.63
CA LYS A 12 -21.02 0.69 4.53
C LYS A 12 -20.47 1.34 3.25
N ASP A 13 -20.26 0.50 2.24
CA ASP A 13 -19.98 0.84 0.82
C ASP A 13 -18.63 1.53 0.54
N VAL A 14 -17.74 1.63 1.52
CA VAL A 14 -16.35 2.08 1.32
C VAL A 14 -15.41 0.86 1.30
N PRO A 15 -14.65 0.63 0.22
CA PRO A 15 -13.68 -0.46 0.16
C PRO A 15 -12.60 -0.27 1.23
N PRO A 16 -12.14 -1.33 1.90
CA PRO A 16 -11.08 -1.20 2.88
C PRO A 16 -9.76 -0.82 2.20
N THR A 17 -8.99 0.04 2.87
CA THR A 17 -7.71 0.54 2.38
C THR A 17 -6.56 -0.38 2.79
N VAL A 18 -5.74 -0.76 1.83
CA VAL A 18 -4.50 -1.51 1.98
C VAL A 18 -3.33 -0.54 1.84
N ARG A 19 -2.45 -0.53 2.85
CA ARG A 19 -1.27 0.36 2.89
C ARG A 19 0.02 -0.45 2.74
N VAL A 20 0.83 -0.10 1.74
CA VAL A 20 2.15 -0.69 1.54
C VAL A 20 3.21 0.37 1.76
N VAL A 21 4.17 0.07 2.64
CA VAL A 21 5.25 1.00 3.00
C VAL A 21 6.56 0.47 2.44
N THR A 22 7.16 1.22 1.53
CA THR A 22 8.52 0.99 1.02
C THR A 22 9.46 2.07 1.54
N THR A 23 10.70 1.71 1.80
CA THR A 23 11.72 2.62 2.35
C THR A 23 12.93 2.56 1.45
N VAL A 24 13.42 3.72 1.02
CA VAL A 24 14.63 3.87 0.20
C VAL A 24 15.58 4.86 0.86
N ASP A 25 16.88 4.67 0.62
CA ASP A 25 17.88 5.67 0.98
C ASP A 25 17.69 6.93 0.12
N LEU A 26 17.63 8.10 0.76
CA LEU A 26 17.38 9.38 0.11
C LEU A 26 18.50 9.76 -0.90
N PHE A 27 19.69 9.20 -0.76
CA PHE A 27 20.83 9.49 -1.64
C PHE A 27 20.88 8.59 -2.88
N ASP A 28 20.07 7.54 -2.95
CA ASP A 28 19.94 6.74 -4.17
C ASP A 28 18.92 7.37 -5.14
N ARG A 29 19.35 8.44 -5.81
CA ARG A 29 18.56 9.20 -6.81
C ARG A 29 18.10 8.38 -8.03
N ARG A 30 18.48 7.10 -8.13
CA ARG A 30 18.03 6.21 -9.21
C ARG A 30 16.72 5.48 -8.85
N GLN A 31 16.32 5.51 -7.57
CA GLN A 31 15.13 4.84 -7.05
C GLN A 31 14.10 5.89 -6.59
N ASN A 32 13.40 6.50 -7.54
CA ASN A 32 12.13 7.18 -7.27
C ASN A 32 11.02 6.15 -7.50
N PRO A 33 10.60 5.39 -6.46
CA PRO A 33 9.73 4.22 -6.61
C PRO A 33 8.38 4.59 -7.20
N GLU A 34 7.90 5.82 -6.96
CA GLU A 34 6.65 6.36 -7.53
C GLU A 34 6.67 6.48 -9.07
N THR A 35 7.87 6.50 -9.67
CA THR A 35 8.06 6.55 -11.13
C THR A 35 8.50 5.21 -11.72
N GLY A 36 8.82 4.24 -10.86
CA GLY A 36 9.31 2.93 -11.25
C GLY A 36 8.17 1.94 -11.47
N ALA A 37 8.11 1.35 -12.67
CA ALA A 37 7.09 0.36 -13.01
C ALA A 37 7.25 -0.94 -12.19
N GLU A 38 8.48 -1.29 -11.82
CA GLU A 38 8.79 -2.48 -11.02
C GLU A 38 8.33 -2.29 -9.57
N GLU A 39 8.67 -1.17 -8.95
CA GLU A 39 8.31 -0.84 -7.57
C GLU A 39 6.80 -0.69 -7.39
N PHE A 40 6.10 -0.11 -8.38
CA PHE A 40 4.64 -0.10 -8.39
C PHE A 40 4.07 -1.53 -8.48
N ALA A 41 4.61 -2.37 -9.36
CA ALA A 41 4.13 -3.74 -9.53
C ALA A 41 4.32 -4.55 -8.24
N GLU A 42 5.47 -4.41 -7.57
CA GLU A 42 5.71 -5.02 -6.27
C GLU A 42 4.74 -4.52 -5.19
N ALA A 43 4.50 -3.21 -5.12
CA ALA A 43 3.55 -2.65 -4.16
C ALA A 43 2.11 -3.13 -4.42
N ALA A 44 1.70 -3.23 -5.68
CA ALA A 44 0.39 -3.73 -6.09
C ALA A 44 0.22 -5.23 -5.80
N ASP A 45 1.26 -6.04 -6.04
CA ASP A 45 1.24 -7.48 -5.73
C ASP A 45 1.13 -7.74 -4.22
N LEU A 46 1.87 -6.98 -3.41
CA LEU A 46 1.75 -7.03 -1.95
C LEU A 46 0.35 -6.62 -1.49
N ALA A 47 -0.22 -5.56 -2.07
CA ALA A 47 -1.55 -5.11 -1.74
C ALA A 47 -2.62 -6.16 -2.11
N LEU A 48 -2.52 -6.75 -3.31
CA LEU A 48 -3.42 -7.80 -3.77
C LEU A 48 -3.32 -9.08 -2.93
N THR A 49 -2.09 -9.51 -2.61
CA THR A 49 -1.85 -10.67 -1.76
C THR A 49 -2.56 -10.51 -0.41
N GLU A 50 -2.55 -9.31 0.15
CA GLU A 50 -3.21 -9.03 1.41
C GLU A 50 -4.73 -8.90 1.28
N ALA A 51 -5.21 -8.26 0.21
CA ALA A 51 -6.63 -8.23 -0.13
C ALA A 51 -7.21 -9.64 -0.24
N LEU A 52 -6.50 -10.56 -0.90
CA LEU A 52 -6.89 -11.96 -1.07
C LEU A 52 -7.03 -12.71 0.26
N LYS A 53 -6.12 -12.50 1.22
CA LYS A 53 -6.24 -13.11 2.57
C LYS A 53 -7.50 -12.67 3.32
N ASN A 54 -8.04 -11.50 2.97
CA ASN A 54 -9.23 -10.91 3.56
C ASN A 54 -10.49 -11.10 2.70
N GLY A 55 -10.41 -11.94 1.66
CA GLY A 55 -11.53 -12.30 0.79
C GLY A 55 -11.84 -11.29 -0.31
N TYR A 56 -10.92 -10.39 -0.65
CA TYR A 56 -11.07 -9.43 -1.76
C TYR A 56 -10.25 -9.88 -2.96
N ARG A 57 -10.81 -9.79 -4.18
CA ARG A 57 -10.17 -10.32 -5.40
C ARG A 57 -9.42 -9.29 -6.23
N SER A 58 -9.62 -8.01 -5.96
CA SER A 58 -8.99 -6.93 -6.72
C SER A 58 -8.58 -5.78 -5.82
N VAL A 59 -7.65 -4.96 -6.31
CA VAL A 59 -7.23 -3.71 -5.67
C VAL A 59 -7.21 -2.58 -6.69
N SER A 60 -7.62 -1.38 -6.31
CA SER A 60 -7.41 -0.15 -7.08
C SER A 60 -6.30 0.68 -6.44
N PHE A 61 -5.40 1.22 -7.25
CA PHE A 61 -4.43 2.20 -6.77
C PHE A 61 -5.11 3.55 -6.53
N ASP A 62 -4.85 4.15 -5.36
CA ASP A 62 -5.46 5.43 -4.98
C ASP A 62 -4.42 6.56 -5.00
N SER A 63 -3.32 6.40 -4.24
CA SER A 63 -2.26 7.42 -4.16
C SER A 63 -0.94 6.84 -3.63
N VAL A 64 0.13 7.59 -3.85
CA VAL A 64 1.42 7.36 -3.19
C VAL A 64 1.86 8.65 -2.53
N SER A 65 2.29 8.57 -1.27
CA SER A 65 2.80 9.71 -0.49
C SER A 65 4.24 9.47 -0.09
N GLN A 66 5.08 10.49 -0.24
CA GLN A 66 6.48 10.48 0.15
C GLN A 66 6.66 11.20 1.49
N PHE A 67 7.42 10.58 2.40
CA PHE A 67 7.80 11.14 3.69
C PHE A 67 9.32 11.13 3.83
N ILE A 68 9.91 12.31 4.03
CA ILE A 68 11.32 12.45 4.38
C ILE A 68 11.42 12.41 5.91
N LYS A 69 12.14 11.42 6.44
CA LYS A 69 12.31 11.20 7.88
C LYS A 69 13.79 11.29 8.26
N MET A 70 14.06 11.68 9.50
CA MET A 70 15.37 11.51 10.12
C MET A 70 15.26 10.45 11.22
N ILE A 71 16.04 9.38 11.11
CA ILE A 71 16.11 8.28 12.09
C ILE A 71 17.58 8.10 12.44
N ASP A 72 17.95 8.26 13.71
CA ASP A 72 19.33 8.10 14.19
C ASP A 72 20.40 8.88 13.38
N ASN A 73 20.06 10.12 12.99
CA ASN A 73 20.84 11.02 12.11
C ASN A 73 20.96 10.59 10.63
N GLU A 74 20.31 9.50 10.23
CA GLU A 74 20.19 9.10 8.82
C GLU A 74 18.91 9.69 8.22
N THR A 75 19.03 10.24 7.00
CA THR A 75 17.86 10.74 6.26
C THR A 75 17.30 9.60 5.42
N VAL A 76 16.05 9.25 5.69
CA VAL A 76 15.36 8.12 5.06
C VAL A 76 14.17 8.64 4.28
N CYS A 77 13.93 8.07 3.10
CA CYS A 77 12.74 8.32 2.31
C CYS A 77 11.76 7.16 2.45
N GLU A 78 10.55 7.44 2.92
CA GLU A 78 9.47 6.46 3.01
C GLU A 78 8.39 6.77 1.98
N TYR A 79 7.97 5.77 1.23
CA TYR A 79 6.83 5.84 0.33
C TYR A 79 5.69 4.99 0.89
N VAL A 80 4.52 5.62 1.01
CA VAL A 80 3.29 4.96 1.45
C VAL A 80 2.35 4.88 0.28
N TRP A 81 2.16 3.67 -0.23
CA TRP A 81 1.26 3.33 -1.31
C TRP A 81 -0.10 2.95 -0.74
N MET A 82 -1.14 3.54 -1.31
CA MET A 82 -2.52 3.39 -0.88
C MET A 82 -3.30 2.68 -1.98
N PHE A 83 -3.93 1.57 -1.61
CA PHE A 83 -4.82 0.81 -2.47
C PHE A 83 -6.17 0.60 -1.78
N SER A 84 -7.23 0.46 -2.55
CA SER A 84 -8.56 0.07 -2.06
C SER A 84 -8.86 -1.35 -2.53
N ALA A 85 -9.26 -2.24 -1.61
CA ALA A 85 -9.59 -3.62 -1.96
C ALA A 85 -11.07 -3.77 -2.34
N TRP A 86 -11.33 -4.48 -3.43
CA TRP A 86 -12.64 -4.61 -4.08
C TRP A 86 -13.00 -6.07 -4.34
N ASP A 87 -14.23 -6.30 -4.78
CA ASP A 87 -14.76 -7.61 -5.16
C ASP A 87 -14.63 -8.64 -4.03
N LYS A 88 -15.31 -8.37 -2.91
CA LYS A 88 -15.34 -9.29 -1.78
C LYS A 88 -16.10 -10.56 -2.16
N ASP A 89 -15.53 -11.72 -1.85
CA ASP A 89 -16.23 -12.99 -1.92
C ASP A 89 -17.50 -12.90 -1.08
N GLU A 90 -18.65 -13.07 -1.73
CA GLU A 90 -19.91 -13.26 -1.02
C GLU A 90 -19.79 -14.56 -0.22
N GLU A 91 -19.77 -14.48 1.12
CA GLU A 91 -19.90 -15.66 1.95
C GLU A 91 -21.20 -16.37 1.57
N GLY A 92 -21.06 -17.58 1.02
CA GLY A 92 -22.19 -18.39 0.56
C GLY A 92 -23.29 -18.45 1.62
N SER A 93 -24.48 -17.99 1.23
CA SER A 93 -25.73 -18.14 1.99
C SER A 93 -26.12 -19.60 2.16
#